data_AF-A0A6M0Q5K7-F1
#
_entry.id   AF-A0A6M0Q5K7-F1
#
_cell.length_a   1.000
_cell.length_b   1.000
_cell.length_c   1.000
_cell.angle_alpha   90.00
_cell.angle_beta   90.00
_cell.angle_gamma   90.00
#
_symmetry.space_group_name_H-M   'P 1'
#
loop_
_entity.id
_entity.type
_entity.pdbx_description
1 polymer ?
#
loop_
_entity_poly.entity_id
_entity_poly.type
_entity_poly.pdbx_seq_one_letter_code
_entity_poly.pdbx_strand_id
1 'polypeptide(L)' 'MSTKSKLTAALLGILLGGFGAHKFYLGRRRKGIVYLLFCWTYIPSILGFIEGVVYLFSSPEDFSMKYDKKYRA' A
#
# COMPACT_ATOMS: atom_id res chain seq x y z
N MET A 1 15.58 9.47 -7.72
CA MET A 1 14.89 9.65 -6.42
C MET A 1 13.40 9.33 -6.65
N SER A 2 12.95 8.11 -6.36
CA SER A 2 11.53 7.75 -6.59
C SER A 2 10.77 8.04 -5.29
N THR A 3 10.41 9.31 -5.09
CA THR A 3 9.49 9.73 -4.03
C THR A 3 8.16 9.01 -4.29
N LYS A 4 7.92 7.87 -3.64
CA LYS A 4 6.66 7.14 -3.79
C LYS A 4 5.56 8.02 -3.21
N SER A 5 4.62 8.41 -4.05
CA SER A 5 3.54 9.30 -3.66
C SER A 5 2.58 8.57 -2.73
N LYS A 6 2.47 9.05 -1.49
CA LYS A 6 1.48 8.63 -0.48
C LYS A 6 0.07 8.57 -1.09
N LEU A 7 -0.29 9.63 -1.81
CA LEU A 7 -1.60 9.78 -2.46
C LEU A 7 -1.86 8.67 -3.47
N THR A 8 -0.85 8.29 -4.26
CA THR A 8 -0.93 7.16 -5.18
C THR A 8 -1.09 5.85 -4.42
N ALA A 9 -0.34 5.61 -3.36
CA ALA A 9 -0.50 4.40 -2.55
C ALA A 9 -1.89 4.30 -1.87
N ALA A 10 -2.45 5.43 -1.42
CA ALA A 10 -3.79 5.51 -0.85
C ALA A 10 -4.86 5.22 -1.91
N LEU A 11 -4.75 5.84 -3.08
CA LEU A 11 -5.68 5.62 -4.20
C LEU A 11 -5.65 4.16 -4.69
N LEU A 12 -4.46 3.58 -4.82
CA LEU A 12 -4.31 2.16 -5.15
C LEU A 12 -4.86 1.24 -4.05
N GLY A 13 -4.78 1.63 -2.79
CA GLY A 13 -5.34 0.87 -1.68
C GLY A 13 -6.88 0.89 -1.68
N ILE A 14 -7.48 2.04 -1.99
CA ILE A 14 -8.95 2.19 -2.02
C ILE A 14 -9.55 1.51 -3.25
N LEU A 15 -8.97 1.72 -4.44
CA LEU A 15 -9.52 1.22 -5.70
C LEU A 15 -9.06 -0.21 -6.03
N LEU A 16 -7.80 -0.53 -5.78
CA LEU A 16 -7.17 -1.82 -6.11
C LEU A 16 -6.65 -2.56 -4.86
N GLY A 17 -7.20 -2.24 -3.69
CA GLY A 17 -6.83 -2.86 -2.41
C GLY A 17 -7.01 -4.36 -2.40
N GLY A 18 -8.10 -4.85 -2.99
CA GLY A 18 -8.38 -6.29 -3.13
C GLY A 18 -7.33 -7.06 -3.91
N PHE A 19 -6.67 -6.41 -4.87
CA PHE A 19 -5.58 -7.00 -5.64
C PHE A 19 -4.20 -6.77 -5.00
N GLY A 20 -4.12 -5.97 -3.93
CA GLY A 20 -2.87 -5.62 -3.26
C GLY A 20 -1.96 -4.70 -4.07
N ALA A 21 -2.50 -3.93 -5.03
CA ALA A 21 -1.70 -3.11 -5.94
C ALA A 21 -0.86 -2.05 -5.21
N HIS A 22 -1.37 -1.50 -4.09
CA HIS A 22 -0.62 -0.57 -3.24
C HIS A 22 0.64 -1.23 -2.64
N LYS A 23 0.61 -2.53 -2.30
CA LYS A 23 1.78 -3.26 -1.80
C LYS A 23 2.85 -3.43 -2.87
N PHE A 24 2.44 -3.65 -4.13
CA PHE A 24 3.37 -3.71 -5.26
C PHE A 24 4.00 -2.34 -5.53
N TYR A 25 3.23 -1.25 -5.46
CA TYR A 25 3.72 0.11 -5.61
C TYR A 25 4.78 0.47 -4.55
N LEU A 26 4.57 0.02 -3.31
CA LEU A 26 5.48 0.17 -2.18
C LEU A 26 6.70 -0.77 -2.21
N GLY A 27 6.88 -1.56 -3.28
CA GLY A 27 7.99 -2.52 -3.41
C GLY A 27 7.86 -3.78 -2.54
N ARG A 28 6.73 -3.98 -1.85
CA ARG A 28 6.48 -5.15 -1.00
C ARG A 28 5.81 -6.28 -1.80
N ARG A 29 6.50 -6.75 -2.85
CA ARG A 29 5.99 -7.76 -3.81
C ARG A 29 5.43 -9.02 -3.14
N ARG A 30 6.11 -9.55 -2.11
CA ARG A 30 5.64 -10.74 -1.36
C ARG A 30 4.25 -10.53 -0.73
N LYS A 31 4.01 -9.36 -0.13
CA LYS A 31 2.70 -9.03 0.47
C LYS A 31 1.62 -8.83 -0.59
N GLY A 32 1.98 -8.22 -1.72
CA GLY A 32 1.07 -8.07 -2.85
C GLY A 32 0.62 -9.42 -3.43
N ILE A 33 1.53 -10.39 -3.57
CA ILE A 33 1.19 -11.75 -4.03
C ILE A 33 0.20 -12.43 -3.08
N VAL A 34 0.41 -12.30 -1.76
CA VAL A 34 -0.54 -12.84 -0.77
C VAL A 34 -1.93 -12.21 -0.97
N TYR A 35 -2.02 -10.89 -1.13
CA TYR A 35 -3.30 -10.22 -1.38
C TYR A 35 -3.97 -10.72 -2.67
N LEU A 36 -3.19 -10.93 -3.74
CA LEU A 36 -3.68 -11.46 -5.00
C LEU A 36 -4.25 -12.89 -4.86
N LEU A 37 -3.53 -13.77 -4.15
CA LEU A 37 -3.96 -15.16 -3.91
C LEU A 37 -5.23 -15.23 -3.05
N PHE A 38 -5.41 -14.29 -2.13
CA PHE A 38 -6.58 -14.22 -1.27
C PHE A 38 -7.70 -13.32 -1.84
N CYS A 39 -7.57 -12.74 -3.04
CA CYS A 39 -8.53 -11.72 -3.51
C CYS A 39 -9.96 -12.27 -3.64
N TRP A 40 -10.10 -13.57 -3.95
CA TRP A 40 -11.36 -14.31 -3.99
C TRP A 40 -12.09 -14.43 -2.63
N THR A 41 -11.40 -14.22 -1.51
CA THR A 41 -12.01 -14.24 -0.17
C THR A 41 -12.65 -12.91 0.23
N TYR A 42 -12.53 -11.86 -0.59
CA TYR A 42 -12.90 -10.47 -0.29
C TYR A 42 -12.18 -9.82 0.92
N ILE A 43 -11.52 -10.60 1.79
CA ILE A 43 -10.73 -10.12 2.93
C ILE A 43 -9.66 -9.09 2.51
N PRO A 44 -8.88 -9.31 1.43
CA PRO A 44 -7.87 -8.34 1.00
C PRO A 44 -8.49 -7.02 0.52
N SER A 45 -9.75 -7.04 0.06
CA SER A 45 -10.46 -5.84 -0.38
C SER A 45 -10.77 -4.93 0.80
N ILE A 46 -11.26 -5.50 1.90
CA ILE A 46 -11.53 -4.76 3.14
C ILE A 46 -10.22 -4.25 3.75
N LEU A 47 -9.20 -5.13 3.87
CA LEU A 47 -7.90 -4.74 4.42
C LEU A 47 -7.21 -3.68 3.55
N GLY A 48 -7.28 -3.81 2.22
CA GLY A 48 -6.72 -2.85 1.29
C GLY A 48 -7.41 -1.50 1.36
N PHE A 49 -8.74 -1.48 1.51
CA PHE A 49 -9.52 -0.26 1.73
C PHE A 49 -9.12 0.44 3.04
N ILE A 50 -9.04 -0.30 4.16
CA ILE A 50 -8.59 0.24 5.45
C ILE A 50 -7.17 0.80 5.33
N GLU A 51 -6.25 0.07 4.71
CA GLU A 51 -4.88 0.55 4.49
C GLU A 51 -4.85 1.78 3.59
N GLY A 52 -5.68 1.84 2.55
CA GLY A 52 -5.80 3.00 1.66
C GLY A 52 -6.27 4.24 2.41
N VAL A 53 -7.28 4.10 3.29
CA VAL A 53 -7.75 5.17 4.17
C VAL A 53 -6.67 5.60 5.16
N VAL A 54 -6.02 4.64 5.83
CA VAL A 54 -4.89 4.93 6.73
C VAL A 54 -3.78 5.68 6.00
N TYR A 55 -3.43 5.29 4.78
CA TYR A 55 -2.44 6.00 3.98
C TYR A 55 -2.92 7.38 3.56
N LEU A 56 -4.22 7.65 3.45
CA LEU A 56 -4.76 8.98 3.17
C LEU A 56 -4.58 9.90 4.38
N PHE A 57 -4.82 9.37 5.59
CA PHE A 57 -4.73 10.11 6.86
C PHE A 57 -3.33 10.14 7.50
N SER A 58 -2.38 9.30 7.09
CA SER A 58 -1.00 9.29 7.65
C SER A 58 -0.20 10.51 7.23
N SER A 59 0.74 11.05 8.03
CA SER A 59 1.60 12.15 7.56
C SER A 59 2.52 11.68 6.41
N PRO A 60 2.85 12.52 5.40
CA PRO A 60 3.90 12.21 4.42
C PRO A 60 5.24 11.84 5.07
N GLU A 61 5.51 12.38 6.25
CA GLU A 61 6.70 12.10 7.07
C GLU A 61 6.72 10.64 7.51
N ASP A 62 5.65 10.17 8.18
CA ASP A 62 5.47 8.77 8.60
C ASP A 62 5.56 7.80 7.42
N PHE A 63 4.97 8.21 6.29
CA PHE A 63 5.00 7.41 5.08
C PHE A 63 6.41 7.26 4.52
N SER A 64 7.16 8.37 4.45
CA SER A 64 8.55 8.36 3.99
C SER A 64 9.47 7.57 4.92
N MET A 65 9.32 7.69 6.24
CA MET A 65 10.09 6.87 7.20
C MET A 65 9.85 5.37 7.01
N LYS A 66 8.62 4.96 6.73
CA LYS A 66 8.24 3.53 6.70
C LYS A 66 8.46 2.86 5.35
N TYR A 67 8.49 3.63 4.26
CA TYR A 67 8.51 3.12 2.89
C TYR A 67 9.62 3.69 2.00
N ASP A 68 10.30 4.78 2.39
CA ASP A 68 11.44 5.29 1.64
C ASP A 68 12.73 4.55 2.01
N LYS A 69 13.58 4.28 1.02
CA LYS A 69 14.87 3.61 1.24
C LYS A 69 15.86 4.51 1.99
N LYS A 70 15.73 5.84 1.92
CA LYS A 70 16.63 6.82 2.55
C LYS A 70 16.69 6.69 4.08
N TYR A 71 15.65 6.16 4.71
CA TYR A 71 15.56 5.95 6.17
C TYR A 71 15.79 4.49 6.59
N ARG A 72 16.11 3.58 5.66
CA ARG A 72 16.45 2.17 5.94
C ARG A 72 17.97 1.91 5.80
N ALA A 73 18.79 2.90 6.13
CA ALA A 73 20.24 2.75 6.27
C ALA A 73 20.58 2.20 7.66
#